data_AF-A0A653Q0E6-F1
#
_entry.id   AF-A0A653Q0E6-F1
#
_cell.length_a   1.000
_cell.length_b   1.000
_cell.length_c   1.000
_cell.angle_alpha   90.00
_cell.angle_beta   90.00
_cell.angle_gamma   90.00
#
_symmetry.space_group_name_H-M   'P 1'
#
loop_
_entity.id
_entity.type
_entity.pdbx_description
1 polymer ?
#
loop_
_entity_poly.entity_id
_entity_poly.type
_entity_poly.pdbx_seq_one_letter_code
_entity_poly.pdbx_strand_id
1 'polypeptide(L)' 'MRPRGFGRGVYDIHSPRVPGEQEVTELLSTAVRHVPSRQLWVNPDCGLKTRGHAETEESLRNLVKATQAVRAGLLETAR' A
#
# COMPACT_ATOMS: atom_id res chain seq x y z
N MET A 1 -13.19 -23.50 -3.52
CA MET A 1 -11.96 -22.77 -3.12
C MET A 1 -12.30 -21.28 -3.09
N ARG A 2 -12.28 -20.61 -1.93
CA ARG A 2 -12.52 -19.15 -1.88
C ARG A 2 -11.36 -18.43 -2.58
N PRO A 3 -11.58 -17.30 -3.29
CA PRO A 3 -10.49 -16.57 -3.91
C PRO A 3 -9.49 -16.13 -2.83
N ARG A 4 -8.21 -16.40 -3.05
CA ARG A 4 -7.12 -15.96 -2.16
C ARG A 4 -6.94 -14.43 -2.31
N GLY A 5 -6.39 -13.77 -1.29
CA GLY A 5 -6.03 -12.36 -1.38
C GLY A 5 -4.88 -12.13 -2.37
N PHE A 6 -4.82 -10.93 -2.94
CA PHE A 6 -3.77 -10.46 -3.84
C PHE A 6 -2.99 -9.33 -3.15
N GLY A 7 -1.67 -9.48 -3.03
CA GLY A 7 -0.78 -8.42 -2.58
C GLY A 7 -0.37 -7.54 -3.74
N ARG A 8 -0.65 -6.24 -3.68
CA ARG A 8 -0.11 -5.27 -4.63
C ARG A 8 1.21 -4.78 -4.07
N GLY A 9 2.30 -5.02 -4.80
CA GLY A 9 3.53 -4.28 -4.58
C GLY A 9 3.29 -2.80 -4.86
N VAL A 10 3.33 -1.98 -3.81
CA VAL A 10 3.10 -0.52 -3.86
C VAL A 10 4.36 0.29 -3.58
N TYR A 11 5.47 -0.40 -3.31
CA TYR A 11 6.75 0.20 -2.99
C TYR A 11 7.86 -0.62 -3.64
N ASP A 12 8.48 -0.01 -4.65
CA ASP A 12 9.69 -0.51 -5.30
C ASP A 12 10.89 -0.39 -4.35
N ILE A 13 11.19 -1.50 -3.68
CA ILE A 13 12.29 -1.62 -2.71
C ILE A 13 13.68 -1.57 -3.39
N HIS A 14 13.76 -1.65 -4.72
CA HIS A 14 15.02 -1.53 -5.46
C HIS A 14 15.39 -0.08 -5.75
N SER A 15 14.45 0.84 -5.57
CA SER A 15 14.71 2.27 -5.57
C SER A 15 15.18 2.74 -4.17
N PRO A 16 16.19 3.63 -4.07
CA PRO A 16 16.54 4.25 -2.80
C PRO A 16 15.48 5.27 -2.33
N ARG A 17 14.52 5.61 -3.20
CA ARG A 17 13.49 6.63 -2.95
C ARG A 17 12.47 6.16 -1.91
N VAL A 18 12.09 7.08 -1.02
CA VAL A 18 10.92 6.93 -0.15
C VAL A 18 9.68 7.37 -0.92
N PRO A 19 8.65 6.52 -1.11
CA PRO A 19 7.41 6.92 -1.74
C PRO A 19 6.62 7.87 -0.83
N GLY A 20 6.01 8.90 -1.42
CA GLY A 20 5.19 9.85 -0.68
C GLY A 20 3.84 9.24 -0.27
N GLU A 21 3.25 9.70 0.83
CA GLU A 21 1.93 9.23 1.28
C GLU A 21 0.83 9.42 0.21
N GLN A 22 0.83 10.58 -0.46
CA GLN A 22 -0.15 10.90 -1.51
C GLN A 22 -0.02 9.96 -2.71
N GLU A 23 1.22 9.73 -3.17
CA GLU A 23 1.52 8.80 -4.26
C GLU A 23 0.98 7.39 -3.95
N VAL A 24 1.26 6.88 -2.74
CA VAL A 24 0.77 5.56 -2.34
C VAL A 24 -0.76 5.56 -2.22
N THR A 25 -1.36 6.65 -1.74
CA THR A 25 -2.82 6.79 -1.64
C THR A 25 -3.49 6.72 -3.01
N GLU A 26 -2.93 7.37 -4.02
CA GLU A 26 -3.46 7.35 -5.39
C GLU A 26 -3.36 5.96 -6.03
N LEU A 27 -2.23 5.26 -5.83
CA LEU A 27 -2.04 3.89 -6.29
C LEU A 27 -3.04 2.93 -5.63
N LEU A 28 -3.22 3.04 -4.31
CA LEU A 28 -4.17 2.21 -3.57
C LEU A 28 -5.63 2.53 -3.94
N SER A 29 -5.97 3.80 -4.10
CA SER A 29 -7.29 4.24 -4.56
C SER A 29 -7.63 3.67 -5.94
N THR A 30 -6.62 3.57 -6.82
CA THR A 30 -6.78 2.89 -8.12
C THR A 30 -6.94 1.39 -7.95
N ALA A 31 -6.13 0.75 -7.09
CA ALA A 31 -6.21 -0.68 -6.87
C ALA A 31 -7.58 -1.14 -6.36
N VAL A 32 -8.17 -0.43 -5.39
CA VAL A 32 -9.48 -0.79 -4.80
C VAL A 32 -10.65 -0.61 -5.78
N ARG A 33 -10.48 0.16 -6.86
CA ARG A 33 -11.47 0.24 -7.96
C ARG A 33 -11.50 -1.02 -8.83
N HIS A 34 -10.40 -1.78 -8.88
CA HIS A 34 -10.28 -2.96 -9.75
C HIS A 34 -10.32 -4.28 -8.97
N VAL A 35 -9.92 -4.26 -7.69
CA VAL A 35 -9.87 -5.45 -6.83
C VAL A 35 -10.73 -5.20 -5.59
N PRO A 36 -11.64 -6.13 -5.21
CA PRO A 36 -12.40 -5.99 -3.98
C PRO A 36 -11.48 -5.74 -2.78
N SER A 37 -11.76 -4.71 -1.99
CA SER A 37 -10.91 -4.28 -0.88
C SER A 37 -10.57 -5.40 0.11
N ARG A 38 -11.52 -6.31 0.36
CA ARG A 38 -11.34 -7.51 1.21
C ARG A 38 -10.31 -8.52 0.69
N GLN A 39 -9.90 -8.42 -0.58
CA GLN A 39 -8.90 -9.27 -1.21
C GLN A 39 -7.57 -8.54 -1.42
N LEU A 40 -7.51 -7.22 -1.23
CA LEU A 40 -6.30 -6.44 -1.47
C LEU A 40 -5.43 -6.36 -0.21
N TRP A 41 -4.19 -6.80 -0.34
CA TRP A 41 -3.14 -6.59 0.66
C TRP A 41 -2.17 -5.51 0.19
N VAL A 42 -1.71 -4.69 1.15
CA VAL A 42 -0.76 -3.61 0.94
C VAL A 42 0.59 -4.05 1.52
N ASN A 43 1.60 -4.18 0.68
CA ASN A 43 2.94 -4.61 1.08
C ASN A 43 4.02 -4.05 0.13
N PRO A 44 5.28 -3.98 0.57
CA PRO A 44 6.42 -3.73 -0.33
C PRO A 44 6.57 -4.81 -1.41
N ASP A 45 7.27 -4.49 -2.50
CA ASP A 45 7.46 -5.40 -3.64
C ASP A 45 8.26 -6.67 -3.27
N CYS A 46 9.24 -6.53 -2.37
CA CYS A 46 10.07 -7.64 -1.90
C CYS A 46 10.59 -7.37 -0.46
N GLY A 47 11.44 -8.24 0.05
CA GLY A 47 12.06 -8.10 1.37
C GLY A 47 12.99 -6.88 1.47
N LEU A 48 13.03 -6.27 2.65
CA LEU A 48 13.71 -4.99 2.91
C LEU A 48 15.20 -5.11 3.25
N LYS A 49 15.81 -6.29 3.04
CA LYS A 49 17.18 -6.60 3.52
C LYS A 49 18.27 -5.67 2.97
N THR A 50 18.01 -5.02 1.83
CA THR A 50 18.94 -4.11 1.15
C THR A 50 18.62 -2.64 1.38
N ARG A 51 17.68 -2.32 2.27
CA ARG A 51 17.34 -0.94 2.63
C ARG A 51 17.96 -0.55 3.97
N GLY A 52 18.35 0.71 4.08
CA GLY A 52 18.68 1.34 5.36
C GLY A 52 17.43 1.58 6.20
N HIS A 53 17.65 1.80 7.49
CA HIS A 53 16.57 1.81 8.47
C HIS A 53 15.67 3.05 8.35
N ALA A 54 16.26 4.24 8.19
CA ALA A 54 15.54 5.50 8.16
C ALA A 54 14.55 5.55 6.98
N GLU A 55 15.00 5.21 5.78
CA GLU A 55 14.15 5.19 4.59
C GLU A 55 13.10 4.07 4.65
N THR A 56 13.44 2.95 5.28
CA THR A 56 12.50 1.83 5.45
C THR A 56 11.36 2.25 6.36
N GLU A 57 11.70 2.85 7.50
CA GLU A 57 10.71 3.31 8.46
C GLU A 57 9.79 4.37 7.85
N GLU A 58 10.36 5.35 7.14
CA GLU A 58 9.58 6.39 6.47
C GLU A 58 8.65 5.82 5.39
N SER A 59 9.17 4.90 4.54
CA SER A 59 8.38 4.24 3.50
C SER A 59 7.21 3.45 4.08
N LEU A 60 7.46 2.69 5.17
CA LEU A 60 6.42 1.90 5.84
C LEU A 60 5.39 2.80 6.53
N ARG A 61 5.82 3.92 7.15
CA ARG A 61 4.90 4.91 7.72
C ARG A 61 3.97 5.48 6.65
N ASN A 62 4.50 5.85 5.49
CA ASN A 62 3.71 6.39 4.38
C ASN A 62 2.72 5.34 3.82
N LEU A 63 3.17 4.09 3.67
CA LEU A 63 2.31 2.95 3.28
C LEU A 63 1.12 2.75 4.23
N VAL A 64 1.37 2.77 5.54
CA VAL A 64 0.33 2.58 6.56
C VAL A 64 -0.65 3.75 6.55
N LYS A 65 -0.17 5.00 6.51
CA LYS A 65 -1.04 6.18 6.46
C LYS A 65 -1.92 6.21 5.21
N ALA A 66 -1.34 5.96 4.03
CA ALA A 66 -2.09 5.86 2.79
C ALA A 66 -3.17 4.76 2.86
N THR A 67 -2.85 3.61 3.45
CA THR A 67 -3.82 2.53 3.67
C THR A 67 -4.97 2.96 4.57
N GLN A 68 -4.68 3.70 5.65
CA GLN A 68 -5.71 4.24 6.56
C GLN A 68 -6.61 5.24 5.85
N ALA A 69 -6.04 6.15 5.05
CA ALA A 69 -6.79 7.14 4.28
C ALA A 69 -7.77 6.49 3.30
N VAL A 70 -7.31 5.49 2.53
CA VAL A 70 -8.17 4.75 1.59
C VAL A 70 -9.27 3.98 2.33
N ARG A 71 -8.95 3.34 3.46
CA ARG A 71 -9.95 2.64 4.28
C ARG A 71 -11.04 3.57 4.79
N ALA A 72 -10.69 4.77 5.26
CA ALA A 72 -11.66 5.76 5.69
C ALA A 72 -12.60 6.16 4.54
N GLY A 73 -12.06 6.44 3.35
CA GLY A 73 -12.88 6.76 2.17
C GLY A 73 -13.84 5.65 1.73
N LEU A 74 -13.41 4.38 1.86
CA LEU A 74 -14.27 3.23 1.58
C LEU A 74 -15.43 3.09 2.58
N LEU A 75 -15.22 3.44 3.85
CA LEU A 75 -16.28 3.42 4.87
C LEU A 75 -17.31 4.52 4.62
N GLU A 76 -16.87 5.73 4.26
CA GLU A 76 -17.77 6.83 3.91
C GLU A 76 -18.61 6.52 2.67
N THR A 77 -18.04 5.82 1.68
CA THR A 77 -18.75 5.43 0.45
C THR A 77 -19.74 4.27 0.69
N ALA A 78 -19.49 3.45 1.71
CA ALA A 78 -20.35 2.31 2.06
C ALA A 78 -21.55 2.70 2.96
N ARG A 79 -21.61 3.96 3.39
CA ARG A 79 -22.67 4.52 4.24
C ARG A 79 -23.80 5.11 3.40
#